data_AF-A0A0S3RPL5-F1
#
_entry.id   AF-A0A0S3RPL5-F1
#
_cell.length_a   1.000
_cell.length_b   1.000
_cell.length_c   1.000
_cell.angle_alpha   90.00
_cell.angle_beta   90.00
_cell.angle_gamma   90.00
#
_symmetry.space_group_name_H-M   'P 1'
#
loop_
_entity.id
_entity.type
_entity.pdbx_description
1 polymer ?
#
loop_
_entity_poly.entity_id
_entity_poly.type
_entity_poly.pdbx_seq_one_letter_code
_entity_poly.pdbx_strand_id
1 'polypeptide(L)'
;MAEHNEPNEVKMKIGIMREKLKGTIPVFVQEFPWKKAEHIFLEKLFNLAQEAGKWSLVLFLIYSFVSDVVYTLSINRELIIPIGLFAGCLVADFLKEISQELFHRSEEKVLKWRLLGMYFIFVFVKIMSSWFATLPRVFLLHVGSGGLMQVLWHWRNLIEDAKNQQENSNFSNLETS
;
A
#
# COMPACT_ATOMS: atom_id res chain seq x y z
N MET A 1 -4.09 28.65 -43.82
CA MET A 1 -4.17 29.02 -42.38
C MET A 1 -4.36 27.71 -41.62
N ALA A 2 -3.51 27.23 -40.72
CA ALA A 2 -2.31 27.75 -40.09
C ALA A 2 -1.33 26.55 -39.92
N GLU A 3 -0.08 26.73 -40.31
CA GLU A 3 0.96 25.69 -40.23
C GLU A 3 1.61 25.74 -38.85
N HIS A 4 1.47 24.63 -38.12
CA HIS A 4 1.94 24.42 -36.76
C HIS A 4 3.48 24.29 -36.72
N ASN A 5 4.19 25.42 -36.83
CA ASN A 5 5.66 25.54 -36.79
C ASN A 5 6.21 26.00 -35.42
N GLU A 6 5.50 25.74 -34.32
CA GLU A 6 5.87 26.19 -32.97
C GLU A 6 6.93 25.39 -32.18
N PRO A 7 7.42 24.18 -32.54
CA PRO A 7 8.36 23.47 -31.65
C PRO A 7 9.81 24.01 -31.69
N ASN A 8 10.20 24.73 -32.75
CA ASN A 8 11.57 25.21 -32.95
C ASN A 8 11.88 26.45 -32.09
N GLU A 9 10.99 27.45 -32.09
CA GLU A 9 11.22 28.71 -31.38
C GLU A 9 11.28 28.51 -29.86
N VAL A 10 10.45 27.60 -29.34
CA VAL A 10 10.42 27.25 -27.91
C VAL A 10 11.70 26.52 -27.49
N LYS A 11 12.19 25.56 -28.30
CA LYS A 11 13.48 24.89 -28.06
C LYS A 11 14.65 25.88 -28.09
N MET A 12 14.63 26.84 -29.03
CA MET A 12 15.66 27.86 -29.15
C MET A 12 15.66 28.80 -27.93
N LYS A 13 14.49 29.26 -27.48
CA LYS A 13 14.35 30.08 -26.27
C LYS A 13 14.84 29.33 -25.01
N ILE A 14 14.48 28.05 -24.86
CA ILE A 14 14.95 27.21 -23.76
C ILE A 14 16.48 27.05 -23.81
N GLY A 15 17.07 26.88 -25.00
CA GLY A 15 18.51 26.80 -25.18
C GLY A 15 19.24 28.08 -24.73
N ILE A 16 18.75 29.24 -25.14
CA ILE A 16 19.34 30.55 -24.75
C ILE A 16 19.21 30.76 -23.23
N MET A 17 18.07 30.41 -22.64
CA MET A 17 17.83 30.54 -21.21
C MET A 17 18.74 29.62 -20.39
N ARG A 18 18.99 28.40 -20.89
CA ARG A 18 19.90 27.43 -20.28
C ARG A 18 21.34 27.92 -20.27
N GLU A 19 21.83 28.50 -21.37
CA GLU A 19 23.18 29.06 -21.44
C GLU A 19 23.34 30.27 -20.51
N LYS A 20 22.34 31.16 -20.44
CA LYS A 20 22.34 32.24 -19.46
C LYS A 20 22.37 31.73 -18.02
N LEU A 21 21.54 30.75 -17.67
CA LEU A 21 21.55 30.13 -16.35
C LEU A 21 22.91 29.50 -16.03
N LYS A 22 23.52 28.82 -17.01
CA LYS A 22 24.82 28.16 -16.84
C LYS A 22 25.94 29.14 -16.47
N GLY A 23 25.88 30.38 -16.97
CA GLY A 23 26.83 31.46 -16.64
C GLY A 23 26.59 32.12 -15.28
N THR A 24 25.38 32.06 -14.74
CA THR A 24 25.04 32.66 -13.43
C THR A 24 25.12 31.67 -12.26
N ILE A 25 25.20 30.36 -12.54
CA ILE A 25 25.26 29.32 -11.52
C ILE A 25 26.69 29.23 -10.94
N PRO A 26 26.87 29.27 -9.60
CA PRO A 26 28.18 29.12 -8.97
C PRO A 26 28.85 27.79 -9.34
N VAL A 27 30.18 27.80 -9.49
CA VAL A 27 30.99 26.62 -9.91
C VAL A 27 30.68 25.37 -9.07
N PHE A 28 30.53 25.54 -7.75
CA PHE A 28 30.19 24.46 -6.81
C PHE A 28 28.87 23.74 -7.11
N VAL A 29 27.88 24.45 -7.67
CA VAL A 29 26.58 23.90 -8.03
C VAL A 29 26.66 23.14 -9.37
N GLN A 30 27.60 23.51 -10.23
CA GLN A 30 27.81 22.88 -11.53
C GLN A 30 28.63 21.57 -11.42
N GLU A 31 29.58 21.52 -10.48
CA GLU A 31 30.40 20.33 -10.18
C GLU A 31 29.70 19.32 -9.25
N PHE A 32 28.58 19.72 -8.63
CA PHE A 32 27.83 18.85 -7.74
C PHE A 32 27.28 17.63 -8.50
N PRO A 33 27.41 16.39 -7.96
CA PRO A 33 26.97 15.18 -8.64
C PRO A 33 25.44 15.00 -8.54
N TRP A 34 24.70 15.86 -9.26
CA TRP A 34 23.24 15.91 -9.27
C TRP A 34 22.57 14.56 -9.47
N LYS A 35 23.11 13.74 -10.38
CA LYS A 35 22.55 12.40 -10.65
C LYS A 35 22.67 11.45 -9.46
N LYS A 36 23.76 11.54 -8.71
CA LYS A 36 23.95 10.74 -7.49
C LYS A 36 23.08 11.26 -6.34
N ALA A 37 23.00 12.58 -6.19
CA ALA A 37 22.16 13.21 -5.17
C ALA A 37 20.66 12.96 -5.42
N GLU A 38 20.22 13.04 -6.68
CA GLU A 38 18.86 12.71 -7.11
C GLU A 38 18.50 11.27 -6.73
N HIS A 39 19.36 10.30 -7.05
CA HIS A 39 19.11 8.90 -6.70
C HIS A 39 19.02 8.68 -5.19
N ILE A 40 19.96 9.23 -4.42
CA ILE A 40 19.97 9.12 -2.95
C ILE A 40 18.74 9.79 -2.34
N PHE A 41 18.33 10.93 -2.89
CA PHE A 41 17.15 11.65 -2.42
C PHE A 41 15.88 10.87 -2.71
N LEU A 42 15.72 10.34 -3.93
CA LEU A 42 14.58 9.51 -4.31
C LEU A 42 14.50 8.23 -3.46
N GLU A 43 15.63 7.58 -3.21
CA GLU A 43 15.70 6.39 -2.36
C GLU A 43 15.28 6.71 -0.91
N LYS A 44 15.79 7.80 -0.33
CA LYS A 44 15.36 8.27 0.99
C LYS A 44 13.88 8.62 1.03
N LEU A 45 13.38 9.30 0.00
CA LEU A 45 11.99 9.73 -0.07
C LEU A 45 11.05 8.54 -0.23
N PHE A 46 11.44 7.54 -1.02
CA PHE A 46 10.70 6.29 -1.17
C PHE A 46 10.66 5.51 0.14
N ASN A 47 11.79 5.38 0.84
CA ASN A 47 11.84 4.71 2.15
C ASN A 47 10.98 5.43 3.19
N LEU A 48 11.04 6.78 3.22
CA LEU A 48 10.21 7.58 4.11
C LEU A 48 8.72 7.47 3.76
N ALA A 49 8.38 7.51 2.47
CA ALA A 49 7.01 7.35 1.99
C ALA A 49 6.46 5.95 2.29
N GLN A 50 7.28 4.91 2.18
CA GLN A 50 6.90 3.55 2.53
C GLN A 50 6.61 3.45 4.03
N GLU A 51 7.45 4.04 4.87
CA GLU A 51 7.25 4.02 6.33
C GLU A 51 6.04 4.86 6.73
N ALA A 52 5.93 6.09 6.24
CA ALA A 52 4.77 6.95 6.46
C ALA A 52 3.48 6.31 5.93
N GLY A 53 3.53 5.63 4.80
CA GLY A 53 2.41 4.89 4.21
C GLY A 53 1.93 3.76 5.11
N LYS A 54 2.84 2.97 5.70
CA LYS A 54 2.48 1.92 6.67
C LYS A 54 1.77 2.51 7.89
N TRP A 55 2.33 3.54 8.51
CA TRP A 55 1.75 4.14 9.71
C TRP A 55 0.42 4.83 9.43
N SER A 56 0.33 5.54 8.30
CA SER A 56 -0.91 6.15 7.81
C SER A 56 -2.00 5.10 7.58
N LEU A 57 -1.65 3.98 6.94
CA LEU A 57 -2.58 2.88 6.72
C LEU A 57 -3.10 2.29 8.03
N VAL A 58 -2.21 2.04 9.00
CA VAL A 58 -2.60 1.52 10.32
C VAL A 58 -3.52 2.49 11.04
N LEU A 59 -3.17 3.78 11.08
CA LEU A 59 -4.01 4.82 11.67
C LEU A 59 -5.39 4.89 11.01
N PHE A 60 -5.42 4.86 9.68
CA PHE A 60 -6.66 4.89 8.91
C PHE A 60 -7.55 3.69 9.20
N LEU A 61 -6.98 2.48 9.30
CA LEU A 61 -7.73 1.26 9.63
C LEU A 61 -8.31 1.31 11.04
N ILE A 62 -7.52 1.75 12.03
CA ILE A 62 -7.98 1.90 13.42
C ILE A 62 -9.11 2.92 13.48
N TYR A 63 -8.90 4.10 12.88
CA TYR A 63 -9.91 5.15 12.85
C TYR A 63 -11.21 4.69 12.17
N SER A 64 -11.10 4.03 11.01
CA SER A 64 -12.25 3.49 10.28
C SER A 64 -13.00 2.44 11.10
N PHE A 65 -12.30 1.53 11.77
CA PHE A 65 -12.92 0.50 12.60
C PHE A 65 -13.64 1.11 13.81
N VAL A 66 -13.00 2.03 14.53
CA VAL A 66 -13.62 2.71 15.67
C VAL A 66 -14.86 3.49 15.23
N SER A 67 -14.79 4.20 14.10
CA SER A 67 -15.94 4.92 13.55
C SER A 67 -17.12 3.99 13.26
N ASP A 68 -16.87 2.82 12.65
CA ASP A 68 -17.91 1.84 12.32
C ASP A 68 -18.53 1.22 13.58
N VAL A 69 -17.72 0.92 14.60
CA VAL A 69 -18.17 0.43 15.90
C VAL A 69 -19.05 1.47 16.59
N VAL A 70 -18.58 2.71 16.72
CA VAL A 70 -19.34 3.81 17.35
C VAL A 70 -20.67 4.05 16.63
N TYR A 71 -20.67 4.04 15.30
CA TYR A 71 -21.90 4.17 14.51
C TYR A 71 -22.88 3.04 14.78
N THR A 72 -22.38 1.80 14.93
CA THR A 72 -23.21 0.61 15.18
C THR A 72 -23.77 0.58 16.60
N LEU A 73 -22.98 1.04 17.57
CA LEU A 73 -23.44 1.25 18.95
C LEU A 73 -24.54 2.31 18.99
N SER A 74 -24.39 3.42 18.24
CA SER A 74 -25.39 4.50 18.18
C SER A 74 -26.76 4.07 17.65
N ILE A 75 -26.83 2.98 16.88
CA ILE A 75 -28.09 2.43 16.35
C ILE A 75 -28.57 1.20 17.14
N ASN A 76 -27.96 0.91 18.30
CA ASN A 76 -28.26 -0.21 19.19
C ASN A 76 -28.20 -1.59 18.51
N ARG A 77 -27.24 -1.79 17.58
CA ARG A 77 -27.07 -3.06 16.85
C ARG A 77 -25.75 -3.75 17.16
N GLU A 78 -25.42 -3.84 18.45
CA GLU A 78 -24.11 -4.29 18.94
C GLU A 78 -23.75 -5.71 18.49
N LEU A 79 -24.73 -6.61 18.41
CA LEU A 79 -24.52 -8.00 17.98
C LEU A 79 -24.05 -8.14 16.52
N ILE A 80 -24.30 -7.13 15.68
CA ILE A 80 -23.85 -7.15 14.28
C ILE A 80 -22.32 -7.01 14.20
N ILE A 81 -21.69 -6.38 15.20
CA ILE A 81 -20.24 -6.18 15.24
C ILE A 81 -19.48 -7.52 15.29
N PRO A 82 -19.66 -8.39 16.32
CA PRO A 82 -18.92 -9.65 16.39
C PRO A 82 -19.29 -10.60 15.25
N ILE A 83 -20.56 -10.64 14.83
CA ILE A 83 -21.01 -11.51 13.75
C ILE A 83 -20.39 -11.06 12.41
N GLY A 84 -20.42 -9.76 12.12
CA GLY A 84 -19.83 -9.20 10.91
C GLY A 84 -18.31 -9.40 10.87
N LEU A 85 -17.61 -9.12 11.98
CA LEU A 85 -16.18 -9.35 12.09
C LEU A 85 -15.81 -10.82 11.84
N PHE A 86 -16.51 -11.75 12.50
CA PHE A 86 -16.28 -13.18 12.35
C PHE A 86 -16.50 -13.65 10.90
N ALA A 87 -17.60 -13.22 10.29
CA ALA A 87 -17.88 -13.51 8.89
C ALA A 87 -16.79 -12.94 7.96
N GLY A 88 -16.30 -11.72 8.24
CA GLY A 88 -15.17 -11.12 7.53
C GLY A 88 -13.90 -11.96 7.60
N CYS A 89 -13.52 -12.42 8.79
CA CYS A 89 -12.35 -13.28 8.98
C CYS A 89 -12.50 -14.60 8.20
N LEU A 90 -13.65 -15.26 8.29
CA LEU A 90 -13.91 -16.51 7.55
C LEU A 90 -13.77 -16.29 6.04
N VAL A 91 -14.40 -15.25 5.50
CA VAL A 91 -14.32 -14.93 4.06
C VAL A 91 -12.88 -14.67 3.64
N ALA A 92 -12.08 -13.98 4.46
CA ALA A 92 -10.67 -13.75 4.16
C ALA A 92 -9.87 -15.05 4.14
N ASP A 93 -10.12 -15.97 5.07
CA ASP A 93 -9.45 -17.27 5.10
C ASP A 93 -9.84 -18.14 3.89
N PHE A 94 -11.12 -18.16 3.51
CA PHE A 94 -11.56 -18.82 2.28
C PHE A 94 -10.89 -18.21 1.04
N LEU A 95 -10.84 -16.87 0.93
CA LEU A 95 -10.18 -16.21 -0.19
C LEU A 95 -8.68 -16.53 -0.25
N LYS A 96 -8.02 -16.63 0.91
CA LYS A 96 -6.63 -17.05 1.00
C LYS A 96 -6.45 -18.47 0.49
N GLU A 97 -7.26 -19.41 0.97
CA GLU A 97 -7.20 -20.83 0.58
C GLU A 97 -7.47 -21.01 -0.92
N ILE A 98 -8.56 -20.42 -1.43
CA ILE A 98 -8.89 -20.42 -2.86
C ILE A 98 -7.71 -19.87 -3.68
N SER A 99 -7.12 -18.77 -3.23
CA SER A 99 -6.02 -18.16 -3.97
C SER A 99 -4.70 -18.92 -3.84
N GLN A 100 -4.48 -19.69 -2.78
CA GLN A 100 -3.37 -20.64 -2.69
C GLN A 100 -3.56 -21.81 -3.64
N GLU A 101 -4.77 -22.35 -3.73
CA GLU A 101 -5.10 -23.46 -4.62
C GLU A 101 -4.96 -23.06 -6.10
N LEU A 102 -5.50 -21.89 -6.48
CA LEU A 102 -5.44 -21.38 -7.85
C LEU A 102 -4.02 -20.99 -8.29
N PHE A 103 -3.18 -20.53 -7.36
CA PHE A 103 -1.80 -20.13 -7.62
C PHE A 103 -0.85 -21.06 -6.88
N HIS A 104 -0.87 -22.33 -7.28
CA HIS A 104 -0.19 -23.46 -6.64
C HIS A 104 1.35 -23.35 -6.54
N ARG A 105 1.95 -22.28 -7.10
CA ARG A 105 3.41 -22.10 -7.12
C ARG A 105 3.73 -20.63 -7.30
N SER A 106 4.10 -19.93 -6.23
CA SER A 106 4.29 -18.50 -6.35
C SER A 106 5.44 -17.97 -5.51
N GLU A 107 6.43 -17.45 -6.22
CA GLU A 107 7.52 -16.57 -5.76
C GLU A 107 6.98 -15.51 -4.77
N GLU A 108 7.79 -15.07 -3.79
CA GLU A 108 7.38 -14.13 -2.73
C GLU A 108 6.63 -12.89 -3.25
N LYS A 109 6.96 -12.42 -4.45
CA LYS A 109 6.30 -11.27 -5.09
C LYS A 109 4.81 -11.54 -5.31
N VAL A 110 4.44 -12.74 -5.79
CA VAL A 110 3.06 -13.09 -6.08
C VAL A 110 2.23 -13.20 -4.79
N LEU A 111 2.84 -13.64 -3.68
CA LEU A 111 2.19 -13.63 -2.36
C LEU A 111 1.79 -12.22 -1.93
N LYS A 112 2.69 -11.24 -2.10
CA LYS A 112 2.41 -9.83 -1.78
C LYS A 112 1.30 -9.24 -2.66
N TRP A 113 1.32 -9.54 -3.95
CA TRP A 113 0.26 -9.12 -4.89
C TRP A 113 -1.10 -9.72 -4.54
N ARG A 114 -1.14 -10.98 -4.09
CA ARG A 114 -2.36 -11.64 -3.63
C ARG A 114 -2.98 -10.96 -2.41
N LEU A 115 -2.17 -10.70 -1.38
CA LEU A 115 -2.67 -10.01 -0.18
C LEU A 115 -3.12 -8.59 -0.50
N LEU A 116 -2.41 -7.91 -1.40
CA LEU A 116 -2.82 -6.60 -1.90
C LEU A 116 -4.18 -6.68 -2.61
N GLY A 117 -4.40 -7.71 -3.44
CA GLY A 117 -5.69 -7.98 -4.07
C GLY A 117 -6.82 -8.21 -3.06
N MET A 118 -6.60 -9.05 -2.05
CA MET A 118 -7.56 -9.27 -0.97
C MET A 118 -7.87 -7.98 -0.20
N TYR A 119 -6.84 -7.18 0.11
CA TYR A 119 -7.01 -5.87 0.73
C TYR A 119 -7.94 -4.97 -0.10
N PHE A 120 -7.71 -4.87 -1.41
CA PHE A 120 -8.56 -4.09 -2.31
C PHE A 120 -10.00 -4.60 -2.36
N ILE A 121 -10.23 -5.92 -2.34
CA ILE A 121 -11.57 -6.50 -2.30
C ILE A 121 -12.33 -6.04 -1.05
N PHE A 122 -11.73 -6.13 0.14
CA PHE A 122 -12.42 -5.72 1.36
C PHE A 122 -12.62 -4.21 1.47
N VAL A 123 -11.68 -3.40 0.97
CA VAL A 123 -11.90 -1.94 0.83
C VAL A 123 -13.08 -1.67 -0.10
N PHE A 124 -13.16 -2.37 -1.23
CA PHE A 124 -14.26 -2.24 -2.18
C PHE A 124 -15.61 -2.66 -1.56
N VAL A 125 -15.64 -3.72 -0.75
CA VAL A 125 -16.83 -4.13 0.02
C VAL A 125 -17.28 -3.01 0.95
N LYS A 126 -16.35 -2.32 1.65
CA LYS A 126 -16.69 -1.17 2.51
C LYS A 126 -17.27 0.00 1.71
N ILE A 127 -16.72 0.29 0.52
CA ILE A 127 -17.24 1.36 -0.37
C ILE A 127 -18.65 0.99 -0.87
N MET A 128 -18.81 -0.23 -1.38
CA MET A 128 -20.09 -0.72 -1.90
C MET A 128 -21.16 -0.84 -0.81
N SER A 129 -20.78 -1.09 0.43
CA SER A 129 -21.68 -1.07 1.59
C SER A 129 -22.46 0.25 1.70
N SER A 130 -21.87 1.38 1.27
CA SER A 130 -22.54 2.68 1.30
C SER A 130 -23.76 2.77 0.37
N TRP A 131 -23.89 1.87 -0.61
CA TRP A 131 -25.06 1.79 -1.49
C TRP A 131 -26.22 0.98 -0.90
N PHE A 132 -26.02 0.28 0.22
CA PHE A 132 -27.03 -0.59 0.82
C PHE A 132 -27.84 0.11 1.92
N ALA A 133 -29.02 -0.45 2.22
CA ALA A 133 -29.86 -0.06 3.35
C ALA A 133 -29.15 -0.23 4.70
N THR A 134 -29.64 0.43 5.76
CA THR A 134 -28.94 0.58 7.05
C THR A 134 -28.47 -0.73 7.69
N LEU A 135 -29.28 -1.79 7.68
CA LEU A 135 -28.94 -3.08 8.31
C LEU A 135 -27.87 -3.86 7.53
N PRO A 136 -28.03 -4.17 6.22
CA PRO A 136 -26.99 -4.83 5.43
C PRO A 136 -25.73 -3.96 5.31
N ARG A 137 -25.87 -2.63 5.29
CA ARG A 137 -24.72 -1.70 5.30
C ARG A 137 -23.83 -1.91 6.52
N VAL A 138 -24.42 -1.91 7.72
CA VAL A 138 -23.66 -2.07 8.97
C VAL A 138 -23.01 -3.46 9.03
N PHE A 139 -23.72 -4.49 8.58
CA PHE A 139 -23.14 -5.84 8.49
C PHE A 139 -21.93 -5.88 7.53
N LEU A 140 -22.06 -5.34 6.31
CA LEU A 140 -20.98 -5.34 5.32
C LEU A 140 -19.77 -4.48 5.75
N LEU A 141 -19.99 -3.41 6.52
CA LEU A 141 -18.90 -2.61 7.11
C LEU A 141 -18.05 -3.44 8.09
N HIS A 142 -18.70 -4.24 8.94
CA HIS A 142 -18.01 -5.12 9.89
C HIS A 142 -17.38 -6.34 9.21
N VAL A 143 -18.04 -6.90 8.17
CA VAL A 143 -17.43 -7.93 7.31
C VAL A 143 -16.16 -7.41 6.63
N GLY A 144 -16.22 -6.21 6.05
CA GLY A 144 -15.05 -5.56 5.46
C GLY A 144 -13.93 -5.35 6.48
N SER A 145 -14.28 -4.90 7.69
CA SER A 145 -13.30 -4.64 8.75
C SER A 145 -12.65 -5.92 9.29
N GLY A 146 -13.43 -6.99 9.49
CA GLY A 146 -12.92 -8.30 9.91
C GLY A 146 -12.01 -8.92 8.86
N GLY A 147 -12.41 -8.84 7.58
CA GLY A 147 -11.59 -9.31 6.46
C GLY A 147 -10.26 -8.55 6.33
N LEU A 148 -10.29 -7.21 6.46
CA LEU A 148 -9.06 -6.41 6.48
C LEU A 148 -8.14 -6.79 7.63
N MET A 149 -8.68 -7.01 8.83
CA MET A 149 -7.90 -7.43 10.00
C MET A 149 -7.23 -8.79 9.75
N GLN A 150 -7.95 -9.73 9.16
CA GLN A 150 -7.43 -11.06 8.80
C GLN A 150 -6.37 -10.98 7.70
N VAL A 151 -6.55 -10.13 6.68
CA VAL A 151 -5.53 -9.87 5.65
C VAL A 151 -4.26 -9.30 6.26
N LEU A 152 -4.37 -8.33 7.17
CA LEU A 152 -3.23 -7.75 7.88
C LEU A 152 -2.52 -8.80 8.75
N TRP A 153 -3.28 -9.67 9.40
CA TRP A 153 -2.71 -10.78 10.17
C TRP A 153 -1.88 -11.72 9.29
N HIS A 154 -2.42 -12.13 8.14
CA HIS A 154 -1.67 -12.94 7.17
C HIS A 154 -0.42 -12.22 6.65
N TRP A 155 -0.51 -10.91 6.40
CA TRP A 155 0.64 -10.10 5.99
C TRP A 155 1.73 -10.05 7.05
N ARG A 156 1.35 -9.84 8.32
CA ARG A 156 2.29 -9.84 9.45
C ARG A 156 3.02 -11.18 9.56
N ASN A 157 2.28 -12.29 9.54
CA ASN A 157 2.87 -13.62 9.67
C ASN A 157 3.87 -13.90 8.54
N LEU A 158 3.57 -13.47 7.31
CA LEU A 158 4.49 -13.62 6.18
C LEU A 158 5.78 -12.80 6.34
N ILE A 159 5.72 -11.61 6.95
CA ILE A 159 6.95 -10.85 7.27
C ILE A 159 7.77 -11.57 8.34
N GLU A 160 7.09 -12.10 9.35
CA GLU A 160 7.73 -12.81 10.47
C GLU A 160 8.41 -14.10 10.00
N ASP A 161 7.75 -14.87 9.14
CA ASP A 161 8.30 -16.07 8.51
C ASP A 161 9.54 -15.76 7.65
N ALA A 162 9.49 -14.69 6.85
CA ALA A 162 10.62 -14.27 6.03
C ALA A 162 11.84 -13.85 6.89
N LYS A 163 11.59 -13.16 8.01
CA LYS A 163 12.64 -12.78 8.96
C LYS A 163 13.29 -14.01 9.61
N ASN A 164 12.48 -14.97 10.06
CA ASN A 164 12.95 -16.19 10.71
C ASN A 164 13.78 -17.07 9.75
N GLN A 165 13.39 -17.17 8.46
CA GLN A 165 14.17 -17.89 7.46
C GLN A 165 15.55 -17.25 7.21
N GLN A 166 15.63 -15.91 7.20
CA GLN A 166 16.88 -15.19 7.03
C GLN A 166 17.80 -15.31 8.24
N GLU A 167 17.26 -15.37 9.46
CA GLU A 167 18.05 -15.62 10.67
C GLU A 167 18.62 -17.04 10.68
N ASN A 168 17.80 -18.05 10.38
CA ASN A 168 18.26 -19.45 10.32
C ASN A 168 19.34 -19.69 9.25
N SER A 169 19.22 -19.08 8.07
CA SER A 169 20.23 -19.24 7.01
C SER A 169 21.57 -18.59 7.37
N ASN A 170 21.54 -17.47 8.09
CA ASN A 170 22.75 -16.83 8.60
C ASN A 170 23.45 -17.68 9.67
N PHE A 171 22.69 -18.31 10.56
CA PHE A 171 23.24 -19.24 11.56
C PHE A 171 23.87 -20.48 10.92
N SER A 172 23.19 -21.13 9.97
CA SER A 172 23.73 -22.32 9.31
C SER A 172 25.02 -22.04 8.52
N ASN A 173 25.14 -20.86 7.90
CA ASN A 173 26.36 -20.46 7.19
C ASN A 173 27.54 -20.21 8.15
N LEU A 174 27.27 -19.82 9.40
CA LEU A 174 28.29 -19.56 10.41
C LEU A 174 28.85 -20.86 11.03
N GLU A 175 28.02 -21.91 11.14
CA GLU A 175 28.43 -23.23 11.66
C GLU A 175 29.25 -24.05 10.66
N THR A 176 29.18 -23.70 9.36
CA THR A 176 29.90 -24.39 8.28
C THR A 176 31.21 -23.72 7.85
N SER A 177 31.62 -22.62 8.51
CA SER A 177 32.86 -21.89 8.23
C SER A 177 33.87 -22.01 9.37
#